data_AF-A0A660XGU8-F1
#
_entry.id   AF-A0A660XGU8-F1
#
_cell.length_a   1.000
_cell.length_b   1.000
_cell.length_c   1.000
_cell.angle_alpha   90.00
_cell.angle_beta   90.00
_cell.angle_gamma   90.00
#
_symmetry.space_group_name_H-M   'P 1'
#
loop_
_entity.id
_entity.type
_entity.pdbx_description
1 polymer ?
#
loop_
_entity_poly.entity_id
_entity_poly.type
_entity_poly.pdbx_seq_one_letter_code
_entity_poly.pdbx_strand_id
1 'polypeptide(L)'
;MKIEELSKSDKNRYEEMAIKHGTVFNTLSWLKLFEDSVQIYGIYDKGNNLIGGFHLYKQKRFGLTIYRDPLFTPYVGPFLEIKAKNPVAIMDTWKKVLSLMADFIKTLPYSVISISLNKDIV
;
A
#
# COMPACT_ATOMS: atom_id res chain seq x y z
N MET A 1 -14.50 2.67 3.04
CA MET A 1 -13.23 2.06 2.63
C MET A 1 -12.48 1.74 3.90
N LYS A 2 -11.66 0.69 3.88
CA LYS A 2 -10.84 0.29 5.01
C LYS A 2 -9.49 -0.22 4.52
N ILE A 3 -8.49 -0.16 5.39
CA ILE A 3 -7.17 -0.74 5.18
C ILE A 3 -7.00 -1.86 6.18
N GLU A 4 -6.60 -3.03 5.70
CA GLU A 4 -6.35 -4.22 6.51
C GLU A 4 -5.08 -4.91 6.03
N GLU A 5 -4.44 -5.67 6.91
CA GLU A 5 -3.34 -6.55 6.51
C GLU A 5 -3.83 -7.57 5.48
N LEU A 6 -3.04 -7.78 4.44
CA LEU A 6 -3.45 -8.60 3.30
C LEU A 6 -3.69 -10.06 3.73
N SER A 7 -4.91 -10.52 3.55
CA SER A 7 -5.29 -11.90 3.86
C SER A 7 -4.60 -12.90 2.92
N LYS A 8 -4.41 -14.15 3.38
CA LYS A 8 -3.88 -15.23 2.52
C LYS A 8 -4.75 -15.47 1.28
N SER A 9 -6.08 -15.37 1.42
CA SER A 9 -7.04 -15.55 0.32
C SER A 9 -6.95 -14.45 -0.74
N ASP A 10 -6.52 -13.25 -0.37
CA ASP A 10 -6.44 -12.12 -1.31
C ASP A 10 -5.09 -12.01 -2.03
N LYS A 11 -4.09 -12.83 -1.69
CA LYS A 11 -2.73 -12.73 -2.27
C LYS A 11 -2.71 -12.82 -3.79
N ASN A 12 -3.41 -13.79 -4.38
CA ASN A 12 -3.42 -13.96 -5.83
C ASN A 12 -4.07 -12.75 -6.52
N ARG A 13 -5.21 -12.29 -6.00
CA ARG A 13 -5.90 -11.12 -6.52
C ARG A 13 -5.05 -9.85 -6.39
N TYR A 14 -4.38 -9.67 -5.25
CA TYR A 14 -3.46 -8.57 -5.04
C TYR A 14 -2.32 -8.59 -6.06
N GLU A 15 -1.70 -9.75 -6.32
CA GLU A 15 -0.61 -9.87 -7.30
C GLU A 15 -1.08 -9.50 -8.71
N GLU A 16 -2.22 -10.04 -9.14
CA GLU A 16 -2.82 -9.71 -10.44
C GLU A 16 -3.09 -8.21 -10.58
N MET A 17 -3.64 -7.59 -9.53
CA MET A 17 -3.91 -6.16 -9.52
C MET A 17 -2.61 -5.33 -9.49
N ALA A 18 -1.60 -5.75 -8.73
CA ALA A 18 -0.32 -5.06 -8.66
C ALA A 18 0.42 -5.08 -10.00
N ILE A 19 0.37 -6.20 -10.72
CA ILE A 19 0.93 -6.34 -12.09
C ILE A 19 0.22 -5.40 -13.07
N LYS A 20 -1.11 -5.28 -12.96
CA LYS A 20 -1.92 -4.54 -13.93
C LYS A 20 -2.04 -3.03 -13.65
N HIS A 21 -2.08 -2.66 -12.38
CA HIS A 21 -2.42 -1.31 -11.92
C HIS A 21 -1.35 -0.67 -11.02
N GLY A 22 -0.44 -1.48 -10.49
CA GLY A 22 0.68 -1.01 -9.70
C GLY A 22 1.97 -0.96 -10.52
N THR A 23 3.07 -1.21 -9.83
CA THR A 23 4.43 -1.26 -10.39
C THR A 23 5.10 -2.54 -9.94
N VAL A 24 6.29 -2.85 -10.47
CA VAL A 24 7.08 -4.01 -10.02
C VAL A 24 7.26 -4.01 -8.50
N PHE A 25 7.41 -2.83 -7.89
CA PHE A 25 7.60 -2.66 -6.46
C PHE A 25 6.39 -3.05 -5.61
N ASN A 26 5.20 -3.09 -6.19
CA ASN A 26 3.99 -3.48 -5.49
C ASN A 26 3.74 -4.99 -5.53
N THR A 27 4.40 -5.73 -6.43
CA THR A 27 4.17 -7.17 -6.63
C THR A 27 4.68 -7.99 -5.44
N LEU A 28 3.93 -9.02 -5.04
CA LEU A 28 4.36 -10.03 -4.06
C LEU A 28 5.69 -10.68 -4.49
N SER A 29 5.89 -10.85 -5.80
CA SER A 29 7.14 -11.35 -6.37
C SER A 29 8.36 -10.47 -6.05
N TRP A 30 8.18 -9.15 -5.97
CA TRP A 30 9.23 -8.22 -5.51
C TRP A 30 9.30 -8.18 -3.98
N LEU A 31 8.16 -8.07 -3.31
CA LEU A 31 8.08 -7.89 -1.86
C LEU A 31 8.63 -9.08 -1.08
N LYS A 32 8.56 -10.30 -1.63
CA LYS A 32 9.16 -11.50 -1.02
C LYS A 32 10.68 -11.39 -0.78
N LEU A 33 11.38 -10.51 -1.51
CA LEU A 33 12.82 -10.28 -1.33
C LEU A 33 13.17 -9.68 0.04
N PHE A 34 12.17 -9.12 0.73
CA PHE A 34 12.32 -8.47 2.04
C PHE A 34 11.68 -9.27 3.18
N GLU A 35 11.21 -10.48 2.88
CA GLU A 35 10.69 -11.45 3.86
C GLU A 35 9.67 -10.81 4.82
N ASP A 36 9.78 -11.11 6.11
CA ASP A 36 8.87 -10.65 7.17
C ASP A 36 9.05 -9.18 7.55
N SER A 37 10.03 -8.49 6.95
CA SER A 37 10.23 -7.05 7.18
C SER A 37 9.20 -6.21 6.41
N VAL A 38 8.51 -6.78 5.43
CA VAL A 38 7.47 -6.09 4.67
C VAL A 38 6.09 -6.47 5.18
N GLN A 39 5.30 -5.46 5.53
CA GLN A 39 3.88 -5.60 5.83
C GLN A 39 3.09 -5.17 4.61
N ILE A 40 2.17 -6.02 4.15
CA ILE A 40 1.38 -5.79 2.93
C ILE A 40 -0.05 -5.49 3.35
N TYR A 41 -0.62 -4.43 2.79
CA TYR A 41 -1.94 -3.93 3.15
C TYR A 41 -2.85 -3.87 1.93
N GLY A 42 -4.05 -4.43 2.09
CA GLY A 42 -5.13 -4.31 1.11
C GLY A 42 -5.97 -3.07 1.39
N ILE A 43 -6.41 -2.41 0.33
CA ILE A 43 -7.39 -1.32 0.40
C ILE A 43 -8.72 -1.88 -0.09
N TYR A 44 -9.75 -1.80 0.75
CA TYR A 44 -11.06 -2.41 0.50
C TYR A 44 -12.15 -1.34 0.39
N ASP A 45 -13.08 -1.54 -0.53
CA ASP A 45 -14.28 -0.71 -0.65
C ASP A 45 -15.32 -1.01 0.45
N LYS A 46 -16.51 -0.40 0.38
CA LYS A 46 -17.58 -0.64 1.36
C LYS A 46 -18.19 -2.05 1.26
N GLY A 47 -18.02 -2.73 0.13
CA GLY A 47 -18.48 -4.10 -0.11
C GLY A 47 -17.42 -5.16 0.18
N ASN A 48 -16.34 -4.82 0.89
CA ASN A 48 -15.19 -5.69 1.13
C ASN A 48 -14.49 -6.18 -0.14
N ASN A 49 -14.61 -5.48 -1.27
CA ASN A 49 -13.83 -5.79 -2.46
C ASN A 49 -12.44 -5.17 -2.34
N LEU A 50 -11.40 -5.96 -2.61
CA LEU A 50 -10.05 -5.43 -2.79
C LEU A 50 -10.02 -4.51 -4.02
N ILE A 51 -9.63 -3.25 -3.80
CA ILE A 51 -9.54 -2.20 -4.83
C ILE A 51 -8.10 -1.68 -5.02
N GLY A 52 -7.13 -2.22 -4.30
CA GLY A 52 -5.73 -1.84 -4.43
C GLY A 52 -4.94 -2.20 -3.18
N GLY A 53 -3.75 -1.63 -3.05
CA GLY A 53 -2.92 -1.87 -1.88
C GLY A 53 -1.63 -1.07 -1.85
N PHE A 54 -0.90 -1.26 -0.76
CA PHE A 54 0.42 -0.70 -0.52
C PHE A 54 1.18 -1.62 0.43
N HIS A 55 2.44 -1.32 0.66
CA HIS A 55 3.25 -2.04 1.63
C HIS A 55 4.01 -1.06 2.52
N LEU A 56 4.56 -1.54 3.63
CA LEU A 56 5.49 -0.79 4.44
C LEU A 56 6.64 -1.69 4.86
N TYR A 57 7.87 -1.18 4.82
CA TYR A 57 9.04 -1.89 5.33
C TYR A 57 9.32 -1.48 6.77
N LYS A 58 9.18 -2.44 7.68
CA LYS A 58 9.39 -2.29 9.11
C LYS A 58 10.76 -2.84 9.50
N GLN A 59 11.54 -2.01 10.19
CA GLN A 59 12.80 -2.42 10.79
C GLN A 59 12.84 -2.02 12.26
N LYS A 60 13.56 -2.79 13.08
CA LYS A 60 13.92 -2.41 14.45
C LYS A 60 15.41 -2.09 14.51
N ARG A 61 15.75 -0.90 14.99
CA ARG A 61 17.15 -0.49 15.22
C ARG A 61 17.25 0.24 16.55
N PHE A 62 18.15 -0.20 17.43
CA PHE A 62 18.37 0.41 18.75
C PHE A 62 17.07 0.61 19.57
N GLY A 63 16.16 -0.37 19.51
CA GLY A 63 14.85 -0.29 20.18
C GLY A 63 13.78 0.56 19.48
N LEU A 64 14.14 1.32 18.44
CA LEU A 64 13.21 2.12 17.65
C LEU A 64 12.55 1.28 16.57
N THR A 65 11.23 1.41 16.43
CA THR A 65 10.49 0.86 15.29
C THR A 65 10.47 1.90 14.17
N ILE A 66 11.07 1.58 13.04
CA ILE A 66 11.20 2.50 11.90
C ILE A 66 10.45 1.91 10.71
N TYR A 67 9.57 2.71 10.13
CA TYR A 67 8.93 2.43 8.85
C TYR A 67 9.58 3.25 7.75
N ARG A 68 10.02 2.60 6.67
CA ARG A 68 10.63 3.28 5.53
C ARG A 68 10.36 2.56 4.22
N ASP A 69 10.94 3.06 3.14
CA ASP A 69 10.97 2.34 1.87
C ASP A 69 11.95 1.14 1.96
N PRO A 70 11.59 -0.03 1.37
CA PRO A 70 12.55 -1.12 1.19
C PRO A 70 13.77 -0.71 0.34
N LEU A 71 14.89 -1.44 0.47
CA LEU A 71 16.05 -1.18 -0.39
C LEU A 71 15.68 -1.34 -1.87
N PHE A 72 16.21 -0.47 -2.72
CA PHE A 72 15.92 -0.44 -4.17
C PHE A 72 14.43 -0.29 -4.53
N THR A 73 13.61 0.16 -3.58
CA THR A 73 12.18 0.40 -3.78
C THR A 73 11.91 1.90 -3.61
N PRO A 74 11.71 2.67 -4.70
CA PRO A 74 11.63 4.13 -4.62
C PRO A 74 10.32 4.66 -4.02
N TYR A 75 9.28 3.83 -3.92
CA TYR A 75 7.99 4.17 -3.31
C TYR A 75 7.20 2.90 -2.97
N VAL A 76 6.25 3.02 -2.03
CA VAL A 76 5.56 1.85 -1.46
C VAL A 76 4.08 1.69 -1.88
N GLY A 77 3.61 2.55 -2.77
CA GLY A 77 2.21 2.65 -3.21
C GLY A 77 1.58 3.98 -2.78
N PRO A 78 0.24 4.06 -2.62
CA PRO A 78 -0.73 3.03 -2.98
C PRO A 78 -0.90 2.88 -4.50
N PHE A 79 -1.34 1.70 -4.93
CA PHE A 79 -1.90 1.48 -6.26
C PHE A 79 -3.38 1.15 -6.15
N LEU A 80 -4.18 1.48 -7.18
CA LEU A 80 -5.63 1.32 -7.17
C LEU A 80 -6.17 0.83 -8.51
N GLU A 81 -7.14 -0.08 -8.47
CA GLU A 81 -8.01 -0.37 -9.61
C GLU A 81 -9.26 0.52 -9.52
N ILE A 82 -9.24 1.64 -10.26
CA ILE A 82 -10.35 2.58 -10.29
C ILE A 82 -11.23 2.30 -11.52
N LYS A 83 -12.48 1.87 -11.27
CA LYS A 83 -13.46 1.59 -12.34
C LYS A 83 -14.09 2.85 -12.95
N ALA A 84 -14.03 3.98 -12.24
CA ALA A 84 -14.58 5.24 -12.72
C ALA A 84 -13.83 5.74 -13.96
N LYS A 85 -14.56 6.32 -14.92
CA LYS A 85 -13.98 6.89 -16.15
C LYS A 85 -13.87 8.41 -16.11
N ASN A 86 -14.68 9.10 -15.29
CA ASN A 86 -14.64 10.55 -15.22
C ASN A 86 -13.47 11.01 -14.31
N PRO A 87 -12.70 12.04 -14.71
CA PRO A 87 -11.55 12.50 -13.95
C PRO A 87 -11.87 12.89 -12.51
N VAL A 88 -13.06 13.48 -12.28
CA VAL A 88 -13.48 13.96 -10.95
C VAL A 88 -13.63 12.80 -9.95
N ALA A 89 -14.25 11.68 -10.33
CA ALA A 89 -14.43 10.57 -9.39
C ALA A 89 -13.13 9.76 -9.18
N ILE A 90 -12.25 9.73 -10.18
CA ILE A 90 -10.90 9.16 -10.04
C ILE A 90 -10.13 9.93 -8.97
N MET A 91 -10.08 11.26 -9.10
CA MET A 91 -9.43 12.18 -8.15
C MET A 91 -10.04 12.09 -6.74
N ASP A 92 -11.37 12.03 -6.63
CA ASP A 92 -12.05 11.88 -5.33
C ASP A 92 -11.70 10.54 -4.65
N THR A 93 -11.54 9.48 -5.45
CA THR A 93 -11.12 8.16 -4.95
C THR A 93 -9.68 8.21 -4.43
N TRP A 94 -8.74 8.81 -5.16
CA TRP A 94 -7.36 9.00 -4.71
C TRP A 94 -7.30 9.78 -3.39
N LYS A 95 -7.97 10.93 -3.30
CA LYS A 95 -8.02 11.73 -2.06
C LYS A 95 -8.54 10.95 -0.86
N LYS A 96 -9.60 10.17 -1.06
CA LYS A 96 -10.18 9.31 0.00
C LYS A 96 -9.20 8.24 0.45
N VAL A 97 -8.53 7.57 -0.49
CA VAL A 97 -7.55 6.53 -0.19
C VAL A 97 -6.32 7.11 0.52
N LEU A 98 -5.80 8.25 0.06
CA LEU A 98 -4.65 8.90 0.69
C LEU A 98 -4.96 9.37 2.11
N SER A 99 -6.14 9.93 2.32
CA SER A 99 -6.61 10.31 3.66
C SER A 99 -6.72 9.08 4.57
N LEU A 100 -7.32 8.00 4.05
CA LEU A 100 -7.44 6.72 4.77
C LEU A 100 -6.07 6.11 5.09
N MET A 101 -5.12 6.16 4.17
CA MET A 101 -3.75 5.68 4.38
C MET A 101 -3.01 6.50 5.43
N ALA A 102 -3.14 7.83 5.40
CA ALA A 102 -2.57 8.70 6.41
C ALA A 102 -3.14 8.39 7.81
N ASP A 103 -4.46 8.20 7.92
CA ASP A 103 -5.10 7.85 9.19
C ASP A 103 -4.72 6.45 9.66
N PHE A 104 -4.65 5.47 8.76
CA PHE A 104 -4.16 4.13 9.08
C PHE A 104 -2.72 4.18 9.61
N ILE A 105 -1.83 4.90 8.93
CA ILE A 105 -0.42 5.02 9.32
C ILE A 105 -0.29 5.56 10.74
N LYS A 106 -1.08 6.58 11.14
CA LYS A 106 -1.06 7.13 12.51
C LYS A 106 -1.36 6.09 13.60
N THR A 107 -2.04 4.99 13.25
CA THR A 107 -2.34 3.91 14.21
C THR A 107 -1.19 2.92 14.39
N LEU A 108 -0.18 2.96 13.51
CA LEU A 108 0.94 2.03 13.55
C LEU A 108 1.93 2.36 14.68
N PRO A 109 2.55 1.36 15.32
CA PRO A 109 3.45 1.56 16.45
C PRO A 109 4.86 1.94 15.98
N TYR A 110 5.04 3.15 15.44
CA TYR A 110 6.33 3.63 14.96
C TYR A 110 6.96 4.68 15.88
N SER A 111 8.29 4.67 15.92
CA SER A 111 9.09 5.79 16.45
C SER A 111 9.44 6.77 15.34
N VAL A 112 9.71 6.26 14.13
CA VAL A 112 10.03 7.05 12.93
C VAL A 112 9.31 6.45 11.74
N ILE A 113 8.75 7.31 10.88
CA ILE A 113 8.23 6.91 9.58
C ILE A 113 8.76 7.86 8.49
N SER A 114 9.25 7.28 7.40
CA SER A 114 9.73 8.01 6.22
C SER A 114 9.51 7.15 4.99
N ILE A 115 8.37 7.33 4.33
CA ILE A 115 7.99 6.59 3.14
C ILE A 115 7.80 7.51 1.96
N SER A 116 8.03 6.98 0.77
CA SER A 116 7.87 7.70 -0.49
C SER A 116 6.62 7.22 -1.22
N LEU A 117 5.87 8.17 -1.79
CA LEU A 117 4.74 7.90 -2.69
C LEU A 117 5.18 8.22 -4.11
N ASN A 118 4.58 7.54 -5.10
CA ASN A 118 4.84 7.84 -6.49
C ASN A 118 4.31 9.26 -6.83
N LYS A 119 5.08 10.03 -7.62
CA LYS A 119 4.72 11.39 -8.08
C LYS A 119 3.38 11.44 -8.85
N ASP A 120 2.98 10.32 -9.44
CA ASP A 120 1.76 10.22 -10.25
C ASP A 120 0.50 10.04 -9.39
N ILE A 121 0.65 9.98 -8.05
CA ILE A 121 -0.45 9.87 -7.09
C ILE A 121 -0.96 11.28 -6.76
N VAL A 122 -2.23 11.55 -7.10
CA VAL A 122 -2.87 12.88 -7.03
C VAL A 122 -4.35 12.77 -6.65
#